data_AF-A0A851QJR0-F1
#
_entry.id   AF-A0A851QJR0-F1
#
_cell.length_a   1.000
_cell.length_b   1.000
_cell.length_c   1.000
_cell.angle_alpha   90.00
_cell.angle_beta   90.00
_cell.angle_gamma   90.00
#
_symmetry.space_group_name_H-M   'P 1'
#
loop_
_entity.id
_entity.type
_entity.pdbx_description
1 polymer ?
#
loop_
_entity_poly.entity_id
_entity_poly.type
_entity_poly.pdbx_seq_one_letter_code
_entity_poly.pdbx_strand_id
1 'polypeptide(L)'
;VWWPRSLTPLPCVLKPPPARARRVTFEDEVMALGRPPGRVPTAADGEKPAVGSARPGLAPRPRAVPDYVVKYPAIRSRRQREGYKGVFQDQLAEYTELLGEVRATRRRLGELEAAMGRLPRHATSRTDSAFLGKQQRCEYLKKKLTHIKARIQEYDRDARCSAV
;
A
#
# COMPACT_ATOMS: atom_id res chain seq x y z
N VAL A 1 -12.35 -21.91 20.48
CA VAL A 1 -12.78 -20.82 19.57
C VAL A 1 -12.47 -19.49 20.24
N TRP A 2 -11.32 -18.87 19.96
CA TRP A 2 -10.92 -17.62 20.62
C TRP A 2 -11.15 -16.43 19.68
N TRP A 3 -12.42 -16.11 19.45
CA TRP A 3 -12.83 -14.76 19.09
C TRP A 3 -14.29 -14.56 19.54
N PRO A 4 -14.53 -14.05 20.76
CA PRO A 4 -15.87 -13.61 21.10
C PRO A 4 -16.23 -12.45 20.18
N ARG A 5 -17.41 -12.60 19.59
CA ARG A 5 -18.06 -11.73 18.63
C ARG A 5 -18.56 -10.48 19.35
N SER A 6 -17.65 -9.72 19.94
CA SER A 6 -17.92 -8.49 20.68
C SER A 6 -16.95 -7.42 20.19
N LEU A 7 -17.34 -6.78 19.10
CA LEU A 7 -16.76 -5.52 18.64
C LEU A 7 -17.25 -4.42 19.59
N THR A 8 -16.65 -4.31 20.77
CA THR A 8 -16.73 -3.07 21.55
C THR A 8 -15.49 -2.25 21.19
N PRO A 9 -15.63 -1.14 20.45
CA PRO A 9 -14.52 -0.22 20.23
C PRO A 9 -14.11 0.38 21.57
N LEU A 10 -12.86 0.18 21.97
CA LEU A 10 -12.25 0.92 23.07
C LEU A 10 -12.14 2.40 22.64
N PRO A 11 -12.50 3.37 23.47
CA PRO A 11 -12.34 4.78 23.13
C PRO A 11 -10.84 5.12 23.12
N CYS A 12 -10.29 5.34 21.92
CA CYS A 12 -8.97 5.90 21.74
C CYS A 12 -8.98 7.35 22.23
N VAL A 13 -8.45 7.55 23.44
CA VAL A 13 -8.15 8.88 23.99
C VAL A 13 -7.18 9.59 23.06
N LEU A 14 -7.58 10.80 22.64
CA LEU A 14 -6.87 11.70 21.74
C LEU A 14 -5.42 11.95 22.20
N LYS A 15 -4.47 11.85 21.26
CA LYS A 15 -3.14 12.46 21.37
C LYS A 15 -3.02 13.63 20.38
N PRO A 16 -2.67 14.84 20.81
CA PRO A 16 -2.51 16.00 19.93
C PRO A 16 -1.18 15.97 19.12
N PRO A 17 -1.10 16.71 17.99
CA PRO A 17 0.05 16.69 17.08
C PRO A 17 1.17 17.64 17.52
N PRO A 18 2.45 17.35 17.18
CA PRO A 18 3.51 18.34 17.32
C PRO A 18 3.51 19.36 16.17
N ALA A 19 3.65 20.63 16.56
CA ALA A 19 3.69 21.79 15.70
C ALA A 19 5.08 22.04 15.07
N ARG A 20 5.02 22.39 13.78
CA ARG A 20 5.79 23.42 13.05
C ARG A 20 7.32 23.33 12.93
N ALA A 21 7.71 23.02 11.69
CA ALA A 21 8.68 23.67 10.80
C ALA A 21 9.92 24.38 11.37
N ARG A 22 11.08 24.06 10.77
CA ARG A 22 12.10 25.03 10.37
C ARG A 22 12.86 24.52 9.14
N ARG A 23 12.90 25.38 8.12
CA ARG A 23 13.74 25.31 6.92
C ARG A 23 15.13 25.81 7.32
N VAL A 24 16.19 25.17 6.84
CA VAL A 24 17.53 25.78 6.77
C VAL A 24 18.07 25.57 5.37
N THR A 25 18.53 26.68 4.82
CA THR A 25 19.03 26.95 3.49
C THR A 25 20.48 26.51 3.30
N PHE A 26 20.80 26.32 2.02
CA PHE A 26 22.07 26.16 1.33
C PHE A 26 23.24 27.02 1.82
N GLU A 27 24.45 26.44 1.75
CA GLU A 27 25.76 27.06 1.48
C GLU A 27 26.46 26.00 0.59
N ASP A 28 26.45 26.07 -0.74
CA ASP A 28 27.29 26.87 -1.65
C ASP A 28 28.75 27.04 -1.17
N GLU A 29 29.62 26.14 -1.64
CA GLU A 29 31.05 26.45 -1.72
C GLU A 29 31.54 26.07 -3.12
N VAL A 30 31.79 27.11 -3.90
CA VAL A 30 32.36 27.11 -5.23
C VAL A 30 33.88 27.11 -5.14
N MET A 31 34.55 26.20 -5.84
CA MET A 31 35.94 26.38 -6.27
C MET A 31 36.04 25.99 -7.74
N ALA A 32 36.30 27.02 -8.55
CA ALA A 32 36.42 27.00 -10.00
C ALA A 32 37.87 26.70 -10.42
N LEU A 33 38.07 26.03 -11.56
CA LEU A 33 39.01 26.48 -12.59
C LEU A 33 38.88 25.63 -13.89
N GLY A 34 38.70 26.29 -15.03
CA GLY A 34 39.12 25.74 -16.34
C GLY A 34 38.10 25.69 -17.48
N ARG A 35 37.91 26.82 -18.18
CA ARG A 35 37.41 26.96 -19.60
C ARG A 35 38.61 26.64 -20.56
N PRO A 36 38.51 26.52 -21.92
CA PRO A 36 37.39 26.78 -22.83
C PRO A 36 37.22 25.79 -24.03
N PRO A 37 36.32 26.05 -25.01
CA PRO A 37 35.75 25.04 -25.92
C PRO A 37 36.38 25.01 -27.32
N GLY A 38 36.10 23.93 -28.04
CA GLY A 38 35.99 23.95 -29.52
C GLY A 38 36.89 22.97 -30.26
N ARG A 39 36.27 22.00 -30.94
CA ARG A 39 36.40 21.73 -32.40
C ARG A 39 35.70 20.41 -32.76
N VAL A 40 34.76 20.50 -33.71
CA VAL A 40 34.42 19.42 -34.65
C VAL A 40 35.49 19.40 -35.77
N PRO A 41 35.75 18.24 -36.39
CA PRO A 41 35.12 17.97 -37.68
C PRO A 41 34.63 16.53 -37.91
N THR A 42 33.55 16.48 -38.67
CA THR A 42 33.02 15.45 -39.59
C THR A 42 34.04 14.59 -40.34
N ALA A 43 33.75 13.29 -40.52
CA ALA A 43 33.32 12.68 -41.80
C ALA A 43 33.27 11.13 -41.74
N ALA A 44 32.24 10.55 -42.40
CA ALA A 44 32.11 9.25 -43.08
C ALA A 44 32.64 7.97 -42.38
N ASP A 45 31.95 6.84 -42.31
CA ASP A 45 31.23 6.09 -43.35
C ASP A 45 30.47 4.97 -42.59
N GLY A 46 29.18 4.70 -42.80
CA GLY A 46 28.77 3.77 -43.86
C GLY A 46 28.78 2.32 -43.39
N GLU A 47 27.79 1.86 -42.60
CA GLU A 47 27.14 0.55 -42.81
C GLU A 47 25.94 0.32 -41.88
N LYS A 48 24.79 0.02 -42.49
CA LYS A 48 23.60 -0.64 -41.95
C LYS A 48 23.35 -1.75 -42.97
N PRO A 49 23.14 -3.02 -42.60
CA PRO A 49 21.95 -3.51 -41.91
C PRO A 49 22.34 -4.65 -40.94
N ALA A 50 21.53 -5.43 -40.24
CA ALA A 50 20.14 -5.80 -40.30
C ALA A 50 19.76 -6.35 -38.92
N VAL A 51 18.46 -6.31 -38.62
CA VAL A 51 17.71 -7.36 -37.91
C VAL A 51 18.45 -8.08 -36.78
N GLY A 52 18.25 -7.53 -35.59
CA GLY A 52 18.34 -8.26 -34.34
C GLY A 52 17.11 -7.92 -33.51
N SER A 53 15.93 -8.37 -33.95
CA SER A 53 14.72 -8.40 -33.11
C SER A 53 14.94 -9.39 -31.98
N ALA A 54 15.72 -9.00 -30.97
CA ALA A 54 15.71 -9.65 -29.68
C ALA A 54 14.47 -9.11 -28.94
N ARG A 55 13.36 -9.83 -29.09
CA ARG A 55 12.17 -9.70 -28.25
C ARG A 55 12.66 -9.64 -26.79
N PRO A 56 12.47 -8.55 -26.03
CA PRO A 56 12.81 -8.55 -24.63
C PRO A 56 12.02 -9.68 -23.99
N GLY A 57 12.74 -10.71 -23.54
CA GLY A 57 12.16 -11.82 -22.82
C GLY A 57 11.26 -11.25 -21.75
N LEU A 58 9.99 -11.65 -21.78
CA LEU A 58 9.03 -11.36 -20.72
C LEU A 58 9.48 -12.16 -19.49
N ALA A 59 10.59 -11.75 -18.88
CA ALA A 59 10.91 -12.15 -17.52
C ALA A 59 9.73 -11.63 -16.68
N PRO A 60 8.95 -12.51 -16.03
CA PRO A 60 7.89 -12.07 -15.14
C PRO A 60 8.55 -11.16 -14.11
N ARG A 61 8.11 -9.91 -14.01
CA ARG A 61 8.58 -8.99 -12.97
C ARG A 61 8.55 -9.76 -11.64
N PRO A 62 9.68 -9.87 -10.91
CA PRO A 62 9.69 -10.51 -9.62
C PRO A 62 8.52 -9.95 -8.82
N ARG A 63 7.55 -10.80 -8.48
CA ARG A 63 6.36 -10.35 -7.76
C ARG A 63 6.88 -9.82 -6.43
N ALA A 64 6.90 -8.49 -6.29
CA ALA A 64 7.38 -7.86 -5.08
C ALA A 64 6.62 -8.47 -3.91
N VAL A 65 7.38 -9.05 -2.96
CA VAL A 65 6.79 -9.66 -1.77
C VAL A 65 6.05 -8.54 -1.03
N PRO A 66 4.76 -8.71 -0.71
CA PRO A 66 4.03 -7.68 0.02
C PRO A 66 4.68 -7.39 1.37
N ASP A 67 4.71 -6.12 1.77
CA ASP A 67 5.40 -5.66 2.97
C ASP A 67 4.90 -6.36 4.25
N TYR A 68 3.60 -6.67 4.33
CA TYR A 68 3.01 -7.39 5.46
C TYR A 68 3.50 -8.84 5.57
N VAL A 69 3.93 -9.47 4.48
CA VAL A 69 4.49 -10.83 4.55
C VAL A 69 5.84 -10.80 5.27
N VAL A 70 6.63 -9.76 5.01
CA VAL A 70 7.94 -9.55 5.65
C VAL A 70 7.78 -9.05 7.09
N LYS A 71 6.81 -8.14 7.34
CA LYS A 71 6.57 -7.58 8.68
C LYS A 71 5.96 -8.58 9.68
N TYR A 72 5.19 -9.56 9.19
CA TYR A 72 4.50 -10.54 10.02
C TYR A 72 4.94 -11.97 9.65
N PRO A 73 6.19 -12.37 9.97
CA PRO A 73 6.66 -13.74 9.77
C PRO A 73 5.96 -14.75 10.71
N ALA A 74 6.37 -16.02 10.63
CA ALA A 74 5.92 -17.07 11.55
C ALA A 74 6.16 -16.66 13.01
N ILE A 75 5.15 -16.87 13.84
CA ILE A 75 5.18 -16.50 15.26
C ILE A 75 6.00 -17.52 16.02
N ARG A 76 6.90 -17.04 16.89
CA ARG A 76 7.80 -17.89 17.68
C ARG A 76 7.55 -17.85 19.19
N SER A 77 6.69 -16.94 19.65
CA SER A 77 6.40 -16.78 21.08
C SER A 77 4.97 -16.32 21.34
N ARG A 78 4.46 -16.64 22.54
CA ARG A 78 3.15 -16.20 23.01
C ARG A 78 3.02 -14.67 23.06
N ARG A 79 4.06 -13.97 23.52
CA ARG A 79 4.07 -12.49 23.54
C ARG A 79 3.95 -11.90 22.14
N GLN A 80 4.66 -12.47 21.16
CA GLN A 80 4.57 -12.04 19.76
C GLN A 80 3.17 -12.32 19.18
N ARG A 81 2.56 -13.45 19.53
CA ARG A 81 1.16 -13.77 19.18
C ARG A 81 0.18 -12.72 19.70
N GLU A 82 0.32 -12.31 20.95
CA GLU A 82 -0.51 -11.28 21.56
C GLU A 82 -0.29 -9.92 20.88
N GLY A 83 0.95 -9.57 20.52
CA GLY A 83 1.25 -8.38 19.72
C GLY A 83 0.58 -8.41 18.34
N TYR A 84 0.61 -9.54 17.65
CA TYR A 84 -0.06 -9.69 16.35
C TYR A 84 -1.58 -9.56 16.49
N LYS A 85 -2.15 -10.06 17.60
CA LYS A 85 -3.56 -9.91 17.91
C LYS A 85 -3.94 -8.44 18.10
N GLY A 86 -3.15 -7.67 18.84
CA GLY A 86 -3.39 -6.22 19.01
C GLY A 86 -3.39 -5.48 17.68
N VAL A 87 -2.35 -5.69 16.86
CA VAL A 87 -2.27 -5.11 15.51
C VAL A 87 -3.47 -5.52 14.65
N PHE A 88 -3.87 -6.80 14.70
CA PHE A 88 -5.03 -7.26 13.94
C PHE A 88 -6.30 -6.51 14.35
N GLN A 89 -6.51 -6.26 15.64
CA GLN A 89 -7.67 -5.54 16.14
C GLN A 89 -7.66 -4.08 15.66
N ASP A 90 -6.55 -3.38 15.82
CA ASP A 90 -6.40 -1.98 15.41
C ASP A 90 -6.63 -1.82 13.90
N GLN A 91 -6.03 -2.71 13.10
CA GLN A 91 -6.17 -2.67 11.65
C GLN A 91 -7.54 -3.13 11.16
N LEU A 92 -8.22 -4.00 11.92
CA LEU A 92 -9.59 -4.39 11.62
C LEU A 92 -10.54 -3.20 11.81
N ALA A 93 -10.32 -2.38 12.84
CA ALA A 93 -11.09 -1.15 13.04
C ALA A 93 -10.95 -0.21 11.82
N GLU A 94 -9.71 0.06 11.37
CA GLU A 94 -9.44 0.86 10.16
C GLU A 94 -10.14 0.26 8.93
N TYR A 95 -10.04 -1.06 8.74
CA TYR A 95 -10.71 -1.73 7.61
C TYR A 95 -12.23 -1.58 7.66
N THR A 96 -12.85 -1.70 8.84
CA THR A 96 -14.31 -1.61 8.98
C THR A 96 -14.83 -0.20 8.71
N GLU A 97 -14.13 0.82 9.20
CA GLU A 97 -14.46 2.23 8.94
C GLU A 97 -14.35 2.54 7.44
N LEU A 98 -13.21 2.19 6.84
CA LEU A 98 -12.96 2.42 5.42
C LEU A 98 -13.96 1.69 4.51
N LEU A 99 -14.33 0.46 4.88
CA LEU A 99 -15.37 -0.29 4.17
C LEU A 99 -16.74 0.40 4.28
N GLY A 100 -17.04 1.00 5.43
CA GLY A 100 -18.22 1.84 5.64
C GLY A 100 -18.23 3.03 4.68
N GLU A 101 -17.12 3.75 4.58
CA GLU A 101 -16.99 4.89 3.65
C GLU A 101 -17.14 4.48 2.19
N VAL A 102 -16.46 3.42 1.75
CA VAL A 102 -16.56 2.90 0.37
C VAL A 102 -18.01 2.52 0.06
N ARG A 103 -18.70 1.87 0.99
CA ARG A 103 -20.12 1.54 0.84
C ARG A 103 -20.99 2.80 0.76
N ALA A 104 -20.73 3.81 1.59
CA ALA A 104 -21.47 5.06 1.57
C ALA A 104 -21.29 5.81 0.24
N THR A 105 -20.07 5.92 -0.27
CA THR A 105 -19.80 6.53 -1.59
C THR A 105 -20.52 5.77 -2.71
N ARG A 106 -20.47 4.44 -2.69
CA ARG A 106 -21.17 3.61 -3.69
C ARG A 106 -22.69 3.78 -3.62
N ARG A 107 -23.27 3.93 -2.42
CA ARG A 107 -24.71 4.22 -2.26
C ARG A 107 -25.08 5.57 -2.86
N ARG A 108 -24.34 6.63 -2.54
CA ARG A 108 -24.58 7.97 -3.09
C ARG A 108 -24.49 8.00 -4.61
N LEU A 109 -23.53 7.28 -5.19
CA LEU A 109 -23.45 7.12 -6.65
C LEU A 109 -24.71 6.44 -7.21
N GLY A 110 -25.16 5.34 -6.58
CA GLY A 110 -26.38 4.65 -6.99
C GLY A 110 -27.65 5.49 -6.84
N GLU A 111 -27.75 6.30 -5.79
CA GLU A 111 -28.86 7.25 -5.59
C GLU A 111 -28.89 8.32 -6.68
N LEU A 112 -27.73 8.89 -7.03
CA LEU A 112 -27.62 9.86 -8.13
C LEU A 112 -27.92 9.22 -9.49
N GLU A 113 -27.45 8.00 -9.73
CA GLU A 113 -27.75 7.23 -10.95
C GLU A 113 -29.26 6.93 -11.09
N ALA A 114 -29.93 6.63 -9.97
CA ALA A 114 -31.37 6.39 -9.92
C ALA A 114 -32.18 7.68 -10.11
N ALA A 115 -31.76 8.78 -9.47
CA ALA A 115 -32.46 10.06 -9.53
C ALA A 115 -32.34 10.75 -10.90
N MET A 116 -31.18 10.65 -11.55
CA MET A 116 -30.89 11.38 -12.79
C MET A 116 -30.91 10.52 -14.06
N GLY A 117 -31.31 9.24 -13.96
CA GLY A 117 -31.48 8.36 -15.13
C GLY A 117 -30.21 8.28 -15.99
N ARG A 118 -29.20 7.54 -15.52
CA ARG A 118 -27.90 7.32 -16.19
C ARG A 118 -27.09 8.60 -16.43
N LEU A 119 -26.50 9.12 -15.35
CA LEU A 119 -25.49 10.18 -15.46
C LEU A 119 -24.21 9.65 -16.12
N PRO A 120 -23.55 10.42 -17.00
CA PRO A 120 -22.31 9.97 -17.60
C PRO A 120 -21.19 9.83 -16.55
N ARG A 121 -20.53 8.66 -16.54
CA ARG A 121 -19.44 8.28 -15.59
C ARG A 121 -18.29 9.28 -15.45
N HIS A 122 -18.16 10.24 -16.37
CA HIS A 122 -17.08 11.23 -16.38
C HIS A 122 -17.34 12.41 -15.44
N ALA A 123 -18.57 12.66 -14.99
CA ALA A 123 -18.91 13.74 -14.07
C ALA A 123 -18.37 13.51 -12.63
N THR A 124 -17.94 12.30 -12.29
CA THR A 124 -17.51 11.90 -10.94
C THR A 124 -15.99 11.75 -10.77
N SER A 125 -15.19 12.10 -11.78
CA SER A 125 -13.76 11.76 -11.90
C SER A 125 -12.88 12.06 -10.68
N ARG A 126 -13.13 13.15 -9.94
CA ARG A 126 -12.41 13.48 -8.69
C ARG A 126 -12.80 12.57 -7.53
N THR A 127 -14.09 12.27 -7.39
CA THR A 127 -14.60 11.28 -6.42
C THR A 127 -14.05 9.91 -6.75
N ASP A 128 -13.91 9.58 -8.04
CA ASP A 128 -13.44 8.29 -8.50
C ASP A 128 -11.98 8.03 -8.13
N SER A 129 -11.08 9.01 -8.25
CA SER A 129 -9.69 8.81 -7.85
C SER A 129 -9.52 8.58 -6.34
N ALA A 130 -10.22 9.35 -5.51
CA ALA A 130 -10.17 9.16 -4.05
C ALA A 130 -10.85 7.86 -3.63
N PHE A 131 -11.97 7.52 -4.25
CA PHE A 131 -12.69 6.27 -4.04
C PHE A 131 -11.85 5.04 -4.42
N LEU A 132 -11.18 5.08 -5.58
CA LEU A 132 -10.27 4.01 -6.01
C LEU A 132 -9.11 3.83 -5.03
N GLY A 133 -8.55 4.92 -4.51
CA GLY A 133 -7.53 4.85 -3.44
C GLY A 133 -8.04 4.15 -2.18
N LYS A 134 -9.25 4.51 -1.72
CA LYS A 134 -9.90 3.85 -0.57
C LYS A 134 -10.19 2.37 -0.84
N GLN A 135 -10.67 2.04 -2.03
CA GLN A 135 -10.91 0.65 -2.43
C GLN A 135 -9.62 -0.18 -2.44
N GLN A 136 -8.54 0.36 -2.99
CA GLN A 136 -7.22 -0.29 -2.96
C GLN A 136 -6.72 -0.50 -1.53
N ARG A 137 -6.93 0.49 -0.64
CA ARG A 137 -6.59 0.38 0.77
C ARG A 137 -7.42 -0.70 1.49
N CYS A 138 -8.71 -0.82 1.20
CA CYS A 138 -9.54 -1.93 1.69
C CYS A 138 -8.98 -3.29 1.29
N GLU A 139 -8.62 -3.46 0.01
CA GLU A 139 -8.05 -4.72 -0.51
C GLU A 139 -6.70 -5.05 0.14
N TYR A 140 -5.85 -4.04 0.34
CA TYR A 140 -4.60 -4.19 1.05
C TYR A 140 -4.82 -4.67 2.50
N LEU A 141 -5.67 -3.96 3.26
CA LEU A 141 -5.96 -4.30 4.65
C LEU A 141 -6.57 -5.69 4.76
N LYS A 142 -7.49 -6.06 3.86
CA LYS A 142 -8.09 -7.40 3.83
C LYS A 142 -7.01 -8.48 3.70
N LYS A 143 -6.11 -8.35 2.72
CA LYS A 143 -5.00 -9.32 2.52
C LYS A 143 -4.06 -9.37 3.73
N LYS A 144 -3.70 -8.20 4.27
CA LYS A 144 -2.86 -8.08 5.47
C LYS A 144 -3.49 -8.75 6.69
N LEU A 145 -4.76 -8.47 6.96
CA LEU A 145 -5.52 -9.06 8.07
C LEU A 145 -5.64 -10.57 7.93
N THR A 146 -5.93 -11.07 6.72
CA THR A 146 -5.97 -12.51 6.44
C THR A 146 -4.61 -13.16 6.74
N HIS A 147 -3.51 -12.55 6.33
CA HIS A 147 -2.16 -13.04 6.61
C HIS A 147 -1.85 -13.08 8.11
N ILE A 148 -2.10 -11.99 8.83
CA ILE A 148 -1.86 -11.92 10.28
C ILE A 148 -2.72 -12.96 11.03
N LYS A 149 -3.99 -13.09 10.66
CA LYS A 149 -4.89 -14.10 11.22
C LYS A 149 -4.37 -15.51 10.98
N ALA A 150 -3.88 -15.81 9.78
CA ALA A 150 -3.29 -17.11 9.47
C ALA A 150 -2.08 -17.42 10.35
N ARG A 151 -1.17 -16.45 10.55
CA ARG A 151 0.00 -16.61 11.44
C ARG A 151 -0.37 -16.91 12.88
N ILE A 152 -1.39 -16.24 13.41
CA ILE A 152 -1.91 -16.51 14.76
C ILE A 152 -2.50 -17.92 14.84
N GLN A 153 -3.28 -18.32 13.83
CA GLN A 153 -3.93 -19.64 13.81
C GLN A 153 -2.95 -20.80 13.65
N GLU A 154 -1.88 -20.62 12.86
CA GLU A 154 -0.79 -21.58 12.69
C GLU A 154 -0.09 -21.83 14.02
N TYR A 155 0.34 -20.76 14.71
CA TYR A 155 0.94 -20.87 16.05
C TYR A 155 0.01 -21.55 17.05
N ASP A 156 -1.28 -21.19 17.07
CA ASP A 156 -2.25 -21.81 17.97
C ASP A 156 -2.48 -23.29 17.65
N ARG A 157 -2.29 -23.72 16.40
CA ARG A 157 -2.35 -25.14 16.02
C ARG A 157 -1.12 -25.87 16.52
N ASP A 158 0.07 -25.34 16.26
CA ASP A 158 1.34 -25.94 16.64
C ASP A 158 1.47 -26.07 18.16
N ALA A 159 1.07 -25.03 18.90
CA ALA A 159 1.06 -25.05 20.37
C ALA A 159 0.08 -26.08 20.97
N ARG A 160 -0.97 -26.45 20.21
CA ARG A 160 -1.91 -27.51 20.61
C ARG A 160 -1.36 -28.90 20.26
N CYS A 161 -0.66 -29.04 19.14
CA CYS A 161 -0.02 -30.30 18.75
C CYS A 161 1.21 -30.62 19.61
N SER A 162 1.94 -29.62 20.10
CA SER A 162 3.09 -29.82 21.00
C SER A 162 2.70 -30.16 22.45
N ALA A 163 1.42 -30.08 22.79
CA ALA A 163 0.90 -30.31 24.13
C ALA A 163 0.17 -31.66 24.29
N VAL A 164 0.18 -32.49 23.22
CA VAL A 164 -0.33 -33.87 23.18
C VAL A 164 0.86 -34.80 23.06
#